data_AF-A0A3C0IZK3-F1
#
_entry.id   AF-A0A3C0IZK3-F1
#
_cell.length_a   1.000
_cell.length_b   1.000
_cell.length_c   1.000
_cell.angle_alpha   90.00
_cell.angle_beta   90.00
_cell.angle_gamma   90.00
#
_symmetry.space_group_name_H-M   'P 1'
#
loop_
_entity.id
_entity.type
_entity.pdbx_description
1 polymer ?
#
loop_
_entity_poly.entity_id
_entity_poly.type
_entity_poly.pdbx_seq_one_letter_code
_entity_poly.pdbx_strand_id
1 'polypeptide(L)'
;MGRDAGARANGMTAVADLFREMAEGLETGRFVRRPRVGVTVLGSEHGPEEIVRGAELAARANADVQVVLVGPADPDNARGRGLA
;
A
#
# COMPACT_ATOMS: atom_id res chain seq x y z
N MET A 1 35.22 13.57 -0.62
CA MET A 1 35.09 12.14 -0.25
C MET A 1 34.07 12.06 0.87
N GLY A 2 32.80 11.77 0.56
CA GLY A 2 31.68 11.98 1.50
C GLY A 2 30.41 11.24 1.09
N ARG A 3 30.54 9.97 0.69
CA ARG A 3 29.41 9.15 0.20
C ARG A 3 29.08 7.91 1.04
N ASP A 4 29.77 7.65 2.14
CA ASP A 4 29.70 6.33 2.80
C ASP A 4 29.03 6.30 4.18
N ALA A 5 28.52 7.43 4.67
CA ALA A 5 27.82 7.48 5.96
C ALA A 5 26.34 7.05 5.88
N GLY A 6 25.70 7.19 4.71
CA GLY A 6 24.29 6.82 4.51
C GLY A 6 24.03 5.35 4.17
N ALA A 7 25.07 4.55 3.89
CA ALA A 7 24.92 3.15 3.46
C ALA A 7 24.95 2.15 4.62
N ARG A 8 25.59 2.49 5.75
CA ARG A 8 25.85 1.55 6.86
C ARG A 8 24.66 1.38 7.82
N ALA A 9 23.74 2.34 7.88
CA ALA A 9 22.51 2.22 8.67
C ALA A 9 21.49 1.22 8.08
N ASN A 10 21.75 0.68 6.89
CA ASN A 10 20.74 0.01 6.08
C ASN A 10 20.88 -1.52 6.08
N GLY A 11 22.06 -2.05 6.44
CA GLY A 11 22.35 -3.48 6.37
C GLY A 11 21.58 -4.31 7.40
N MET A 12 21.53 -3.86 8.65
CA MET A 12 20.79 -4.56 9.71
C MET A 12 19.28 -4.53 9.45
N THR A 13 18.75 -3.40 8.96
CA THR A 13 17.35 -3.26 8.57
C THR A 13 16.99 -4.22 7.42
N ALA A 14 17.83 -4.32 6.39
CA ALA A 14 17.62 -5.25 5.28
C ALA A 14 17.61 -6.72 5.72
N VAL A 15 18.49 -7.10 6.66
CA VAL A 15 18.51 -8.45 7.24
C VAL A 15 17.24 -8.70 8.07
N ALA A 16 16.81 -7.72 8.87
CA ALA A 16 15.57 -7.82 9.65
C ALA A 16 14.32 -7.93 8.78
N ASP A 17 14.26 -7.16 7.68
CA ASP A 17 13.20 -7.27 6.67
C ASP A 17 13.16 -8.65 6.04
N LEU A 18 14.32 -9.21 5.67
CA LEU A 18 14.43 -10.54 5.09
C LEU A 18 13.91 -11.64 6.04
N PHE A 19 14.32 -11.62 7.31
CA PHE A 19 13.82 -12.59 8.29
C PHE A 19 12.31 -12.48 8.51
N ARG A 20 11.76 -11.26 8.47
CA ARG A 20 10.31 -11.05 8.56
C ARG A 20 9.57 -11.65 7.35
N GLU A 21 10.07 -11.40 6.14
CA GLU A 21 9.50 -11.98 4.92
C GLU A 21 9.56 -13.50 4.91
N MET A 22 10.65 -14.09 5.42
CA MET A 22 10.74 -15.55 5.60
C MET A 22 9.69 -16.08 6.59
N ALA A 23 9.50 -15.40 7.72
CA ALA A 23 8.50 -15.79 8.71
C ALA A 23 7.08 -15.72 8.14
N GLU A 24 6.73 -14.63 7.46
CA GLU A 24 5.44 -14.46 6.80
C GLU A 24 5.21 -15.52 5.70
N GLY A 25 6.26 -15.83 4.92
CA GLY A 25 6.20 -16.88 3.91
C GLY A 25 5.98 -18.28 4.49
N LEU A 26 6.62 -18.60 5.63
CA LEU A 26 6.42 -19.86 6.34
C LEU A 26 5.02 -19.97 6.98
N GLU A 27 4.49 -18.87 7.52
CA GLU A 27 3.17 -18.82 8.15
C GLU A 27 2.03 -18.92 7.13
N THR A 28 2.17 -18.24 5.99
CA THR A 28 1.07 -18.06 5.01
C THR A 28 1.22 -18.91 3.75
N GLY A 29 2.39 -19.51 3.52
CA GLY A 29 2.77 -20.16 2.27
C GLY A 29 3.06 -19.18 1.12
N ARG A 30 3.10 -17.86 1.38
CA ARG A 30 3.25 -16.82 0.37
C ARG A 30 4.65 -16.21 0.41
N PHE A 31 5.51 -16.66 -0.51
CA PHE A 31 6.92 -16.24 -0.57
C PHE A 31 7.17 -15.02 -1.49
N VAL A 32 6.14 -14.54 -2.20
CA VAL A 32 6.25 -13.42 -3.14
C VAL A 32 5.53 -12.21 -2.57
N ARG A 33 6.16 -11.03 -2.64
CA ARG A 33 5.53 -9.76 -2.27
C ARG A 33 4.26 -9.55 -3.10
N ARG A 34 3.14 -9.23 -2.44
CA ARG A 34 1.85 -8.97 -3.10
C ARG A 34 1.96 -7.80 -4.07
N PRO A 35 1.57 -7.94 -5.35
CA PRO A 35 1.47 -6.81 -6.27
C PRO A 35 0.57 -5.72 -5.68
N ARG A 36 1.02 -4.47 -5.76
CA ARG A 36 0.29 -3.31 -5.25
C ARG A 36 -0.56 -2.70 -6.36
N VAL A 37 -1.85 -2.56 -6.12
CA VAL A 37 -2.81 -1.97 -7.06
C VAL A 37 -3.30 -0.64 -6.48
N GLY A 38 -2.94 0.46 -7.13
CA GLY A 38 -3.40 1.80 -6.76
C GLY A 38 -4.84 2.03 -7.24
N VAL A 39 -5.73 2.45 -6.34
CA VAL A 39 -7.12 2.82 -6.65
C VAL A 39 -7.29 4.30 -6.35
N THR A 40 -7.45 5.11 -7.40
CA THR A 40 -7.69 6.54 -7.25
C THR A 40 -9.11 6.77 -6.74
N VAL A 41 -9.22 7.43 -5.59
CA VAL A 41 -10.52 7.65 -4.91
C VAL A 41 -11.30 8.80 -5.54
N LEU A 42 -10.60 9.79 -6.10
CA LEU A 42 -11.22 11.00 -6.66
C LEU A 42 -11.46 10.92 -8.16
N GLY A 43 -12.44 11.68 -8.65
CA GLY A 43 -12.75 11.81 -10.08
C GLY A 43 -13.56 10.64 -10.65
N SER A 44 -14.11 9.76 -9.81
CA SER A 44 -15.03 8.70 -10.22
C SER A 44 -16.47 9.21 -10.26
N GLU A 45 -17.23 8.81 -11.30
CA GLU A 45 -18.67 9.10 -11.45
C GLU A 45 -19.53 8.49 -10.34
N HIS A 46 -19.01 7.48 -9.63
CA HIS A 46 -19.71 6.82 -8.53
C HIS A 46 -19.44 7.46 -7.16
N GLY A 47 -18.56 8.46 -7.10
CA GLY A 47 -18.19 9.15 -5.87
C GLY A 47 -17.13 8.41 -5.03
N PRO A 48 -16.40 9.13 -4.16
CA PRO A 48 -15.33 8.58 -3.31
C PRO A 48 -15.76 7.38 -2.45
N GLU A 49 -16.96 7.45 -1.87
CA GLU A 49 -17.45 6.46 -0.92
C GLU A 49 -17.64 5.07 -1.58
N GLU A 50 -18.20 5.04 -2.80
CA GLU A 50 -18.37 3.78 -3.54
C GLU A 50 -17.03 3.23 -4.05
N ILE A 51 -16.07 4.08 -4.42
CA ILE A 51 -14.73 3.63 -4.81
C ILE A 51 -14.00 2.97 -3.63
N VAL A 52 -14.06 3.58 -2.45
CA VAL A 52 -13.48 3.00 -1.23
C VAL A 52 -14.14 1.66 -0.91
N ARG A 53 -15.47 1.59 -0.97
CA ARG A 53 -16.21 0.34 -0.76
C ARG A 53 -15.81 -0.75 -1.76
N GLY A 54 -15.69 -0.42 -3.04
CA GLY A 54 -15.21 -1.34 -4.07
C GLY A 54 -13.79 -1.84 -3.81
N ALA A 55 -12.89 -0.94 -3.39
CA ALA A 55 -11.52 -1.28 -3.03
C ALA A 55 -11.45 -2.24 -1.82
N GLU A 56 -12.29 -2.04 -0.81
CA GLU A 56 -12.41 -2.95 0.33
C GLU A 56 -12.91 -4.33 -0.07
N LEU A 57 -13.95 -4.39 -0.92
CA LEU A 57 -14.47 -5.66 -1.45
C LEU A 57 -13.38 -6.42 -2.23
N ALA A 58 -12.62 -5.72 -3.08
CA ALA A 58 -11.51 -6.32 -3.83
C ALA A 58 -10.40 -6.85 -2.91
N ALA A 59 -10.04 -6.08 -1.87
CA ALA A 59 -9.02 -6.49 -0.89
C ALA A 59 -9.44 -7.74 -0.09
N ARG A 60 -10.74 -7.88 0.22
CA ARG A 60 -11.30 -9.05 0.91
C ARG A 60 -11.42 -10.26 -0.02
N ALA A 61 -11.80 -10.05 -1.27
CA ALA A 61 -12.01 -11.11 -2.25
C ALA A 61 -10.70 -11.70 -2.77
N ASN A 62 -9.61 -10.91 -2.81
CA ASN A 62 -8.34 -11.33 -3.35
C ASN A 62 -7.18 -11.04 -2.39
N ALA A 63 -6.76 -12.09 -1.70
CA ALA A 63 -5.68 -12.03 -0.73
C ALA A 63 -4.27 -12.05 -1.37
N ASP A 64 -4.16 -12.09 -2.70
CA ASP A 64 -2.88 -12.08 -3.42
C ASP A 64 -2.48 -10.68 -3.90
N VAL A 65 -3.40 -9.72 -3.88
CA VAL A 65 -3.14 -8.32 -4.30
C VAL A 65 -3.26 -7.36 -3.12
N GLN A 66 -2.35 -6.39 -3.01
CA GLN A 66 -2.46 -5.33 -2.02
C GLN A 66 -3.14 -4.11 -2.66
N VAL A 67 -4.40 -3.86 -2.28
CA VAL A 67 -5.12 -2.66 -2.72
C VAL A 67 -4.60 -1.44 -1.92
N VAL A 68 -4.27 -0.37 -2.63
CA VAL A 68 -3.75 0.88 -2.06
C VAL A 68 -4.63 2.02 -2.55
N LEU A 69 -5.29 2.72 -1.64
CA LEU A 69 -6.05 3.93 -2.00
C LEU A 69 -5.10 5.07 -2.32
N VAL A 70 -5.37 5.77 -3.42
CA VAL A 70 -4.64 6.95 -3.89
C VAL A 70 -5.59 8.14 -3.89
N GLY A 71 -5.35 9.09 -3.00
CA GLY A 71 -6.23 10.25 -2.80
C GLY A 71 -6.14 10.78 -1.37
N PRO A 72 -6.84 11.89 -1.07
CA PRO A 72 -6.89 12.42 0.29
C PRO A 72 -7.47 11.37 1.24
N ALA A 73 -6.83 11.23 2.41
CA ALA A 73 -7.22 10.28 3.44
C ALA A 73 -8.61 10.56 4.04
N ASP A 74 -9.16 11.74 3.75
CA ASP A 74 -10.47 12.20 4.21
C ASP A 74 -11.25 12.75 2.99
N PRO A 75 -12.44 12.19 2.67
CA PRO A 75 -13.33 12.70 1.62
C PRO A 75 -13.66 14.19 1.77
N ASP A 76 -13.75 14.70 3.00
CA ASP A 76 -14.04 16.11 3.26
C ASP A 76 -12.83 17.01 2.99
N ASN A 77 -11.61 16.49 3.19
CA ASN A 77 -10.37 17.17 2.77
C ASN A 77 -10.24 17.22 1.23
N ALA A 78 -10.89 16.31 0.50
CA ALA A 78 -10.98 16.38 -0.97
C ALA A 78 -11.89 17.53 -1.44
N ARG A 79 -13.08 17.63 -0.83
CA ARG A 79 -14.09 18.67 -1.13
C ARG A 79 -13.54 20.07 -0.85
N GLY A 80 -12.84 20.25 0.28
CA GLY A 80 -12.21 21.53 0.65
C GLY A 80 -11.10 22.00 -0.29
N ARG A 81 -10.57 21.12 -1.15
CA ARG A 81 -9.54 21.45 -2.17
C ARG A 81 -10.11 21.60 -3.58
N GLY A 82 -11.44 21.50 -3.76
CA GLY A 82 -12.06 21.58 -5.08
C GLY A 82 -11.72 20.39 -5.99
N LEU A 83 -11.42 19.24 -5.40
CA LEU A 83 -11.04 18.00 -6.11
C LEU A 83 -12.19 16.98 -6.17
N ALA A 84 -13.41 17.41 -5.82
CA ALA A 84 -14.64 16.62 -5.87
C ALA A 84 -15.40 16.88 -7.17
#